data_AF-Q6FA88-F1
#
_entry.id   AF-Q6FA88-F1
#
_cell.length_a   1.000
_cell.length_b   1.000
_cell.length_c   1.000
_cell.angle_alpha   90.00
_cell.angle_beta   90.00
_cell.angle_gamma   90.00
#
_symmetry.space_group_name_H-M   'P 1'
#
loop_
_entity.id
_entity.type
_entity.pdbx_description
1 polymer ?
#
loop_
_entity_poly.entity_id
_entity_poly.type
_entity_poly.pdbx_seq_one_letter_code
_entity_poly.pdbx_strand_id
1 'polypeptide(L)'
;MNIEQMLAILDPDVVQRLKIAVEIGKWPNGVALTAEQRQICMQAVMIWEHKHLPEEERTGYIDRGTKEEGEECDSHEPEIKPIRFI
;
A
#
# COMPACT_ATOMS: atom_id res chain seq x y z
N MET A 1 16.18 8.88 7.65
CA MET A 1 15.35 10.02 8.14
C MET A 1 14.40 9.47 9.19
N ASN A 2 14.21 10.17 10.31
CA ASN A 2 13.34 9.72 11.41
C ASN A 2 11.86 9.88 11.02
N ILE A 3 11.17 8.75 10.89
CA ILE A 3 9.75 8.64 10.50
C ILE A 3 8.86 9.41 11.47
N GLU A 4 9.25 9.44 12.74
CA GLU A 4 8.55 10.11 13.84
C GLU A 4 8.49 11.64 13.69
N GLN A 5 9.51 12.26 13.09
CA GLN A 5 9.51 13.71 12.85
C GLN A 5 8.70 14.10 11.61
N MET A 6 8.59 13.23 10.60
CA MET A 6 7.65 13.44 9.50
C MET A 6 6.20 13.30 9.98
N LEU A 7 5.92 12.35 10.88
CA LEU A 7 4.59 12.12 11.46
C LEU A 7 4.04 13.30 12.26
N ALA A 8 4.90 14.12 12.86
CA ALA A 8 4.48 15.32 13.59
C ALA A 8 4.05 16.48 12.66
N ILE A 9 4.39 16.42 11.37
CA ILE A 9 4.14 17.48 10.37
C ILE A 9 3.21 16.97 9.25
N LEU A 10 2.72 15.74 9.36
CA LEU A 10 1.85 15.12 8.36
C LEU A 10 0.44 15.72 8.42
N ASP A 11 0.31 16.87 7.78
CA ASP A 11 -0.96 17.44 7.33
C ASP A 11 -1.61 16.50 6.28
N PRO A 12 -2.94 16.41 6.21
CA PRO A 12 -3.63 15.64 5.17
C PRO A 12 -3.13 15.94 3.75
N ASP A 13 -2.75 17.19 3.44
CA ASP A 13 -2.21 17.56 2.13
C ASP A 13 -0.85 16.88 1.85
N VAL A 14 0.00 16.74 2.86
CA VAL A 14 1.30 16.05 2.73
C VAL A 14 1.09 14.56 2.49
N VAL A 15 0.16 13.94 3.22
CA VAL A 15 -0.19 12.51 3.04
C VAL A 15 -0.66 12.27 1.61
N GLN A 16 -1.51 13.14 1.07
CA GLN A 16 -2.01 13.02 -0.29
C GLN A 16 -0.89 13.14 -1.34
N ARG A 17 0.05 14.07 -1.15
CA ARG A 17 1.24 14.17 -2.01
C ARG A 17 2.13 12.93 -1.95
N LEU A 18 2.29 12.34 -0.76
CA LEU A 18 3.04 11.10 -0.59
C LEU A 18 2.37 9.92 -1.30
N LYS A 19 1.04 9.80 -1.23
CA LYS A 19 0.27 8.79 -1.98
C LYS A 19 0.50 8.92 -3.49
N ILE A 20 0.32 10.12 -4.03
CA ILE A 20 0.56 10.40 -5.46
C ILE A 20 2.00 10.07 -5.87
N ALA A 21 2.99 10.43 -5.04
CA ALA A 21 4.39 10.15 -5.34
C ALA A 21 4.70 8.65 -5.37
N VAL A 22 4.05 7.86 -4.50
CA VAL A 22 4.18 6.40 -4.45
C VAL A 22 3.47 5.71 -5.62
N GLU A 23 2.34 6.26 -6.07
CA GLU A 23 1.60 5.77 -7.25
C GLU A 23 2.39 6.00 -8.54
N ILE A 24 2.89 7.22 -8.73
CA ILE A 24 3.65 7.61 -9.94
C ILE A 24 5.10 7.09 -9.88
N GLY A 25 5.63 6.84 -8.68
CA GLY A 25 7.04 6.51 -8.45
C GLY A 25 7.97 7.71 -8.62
N LYS A 26 7.44 8.93 -8.59
CA LYS A 26 8.19 10.19 -8.73
C LYS A 26 7.67 11.24 -7.77
N TRP A 27 8.58 12.03 -7.24
CA TRP A 27 8.27 13.24 -6.49
C TRP A 27 7.59 14.27 -7.41
N PRO A 28 6.81 15.23 -6.85
CA PRO A 28 6.14 16.27 -7.64
C PRO A 28 7.12 17.21 -8.38
N ASN A 29 8.39 17.22 -7.99
CA ASN A 29 9.47 17.91 -8.70
C ASN A 29 10.02 17.12 -9.91
N GLY A 30 9.47 15.94 -10.21
CA GLY A 30 9.88 15.07 -11.33
C GLY A 30 11.00 14.09 -11.02
N VAL A 31 11.58 14.13 -9.82
CA VAL A 31 12.65 13.21 -9.40
C VAL A 31 12.08 11.82 -9.08
N ALA A 32 12.72 10.76 -9.57
CA ALA A 32 12.30 9.39 -9.26
C ALA A 32 12.45 9.06 -7.77
N LEU A 33 11.48 8.37 -7.19
CA LEU A 33 11.62 7.81 -5.84
C LEU A 33 12.54 6.59 -5.87
N THR A 34 13.44 6.50 -4.90
CA THR A 34 14.15 5.24 -4.65
C THR A 34 13.21 4.22 -4.01
N ALA A 35 13.56 2.93 -4.10
CA ALA A 35 12.77 1.87 -3.48
C ALA A 35 12.62 2.07 -1.95
N GLU A 36 13.70 2.46 -1.28
CA GLU A 36 13.71 2.73 0.15
C GLU A 36 12.83 3.94 0.50
N GLN A 37 12.91 5.02 -0.28
CA GLN A 37 12.03 6.19 -0.10
C GLN A 37 10.56 5.81 -0.31
N ARG A 38 10.26 4.98 -1.32
CA ARG A 38 8.90 4.52 -1.58
C ARG A 38 8.35 3.73 -0.40
N GLN A 39 9.13 2.83 0.18
CA GLN A 39 8.72 2.08 1.37
C GLN A 39 8.47 3.01 2.57
N ILE A 40 9.35 3.97 2.81
CA ILE A 40 9.20 4.94 3.90
C ILE A 40 7.92 5.78 3.72
N CYS A 41 7.67 6.27 2.49
CA CYS A 41 6.45 7.03 2.19
C CYS A 41 5.19 6.19 2.40
N MET A 42 5.21 4.92 1.97
CA MET A 42 4.10 3.99 2.17
C MET A 42 3.81 3.77 3.66
N GLN A 43 4.85 3.52 4.47
CA GLN A 43 4.71 3.33 5.91
C GLN A 43 4.15 4.58 6.60
N ALA A 44 4.61 5.77 6.19
CA ALA A 44 4.12 7.04 6.73
C ALA A 44 2.62 7.24 6.47
N VAL A 45 2.16 6.94 5.25
CA VAL A 45 0.73 6.99 4.89
C VAL A 45 -0.06 6.03 5.77
N MET A 46 0.36 4.76 5.89
CA MET A 46 -0.36 3.77 6.71
C MET A 46 -0.48 4.19 8.18
N ILE A 47 0.59 4.71 8.79
CA ILE A 47 0.57 5.15 10.20
C ILE A 47 -0.38 6.32 10.38
N TRP A 48 -0.41 7.26 9.42
CA TRP A 48 -1.32 8.39 9.48
C TRP A 48 -2.78 7.96 9.32
N GLU A 49 -3.07 7.09 8.36
CA GLU A 49 -4.41 6.54 8.13
C GLU A 49 -4.91 5.74 9.33
N HIS A 50 -4.04 4.99 10.00
CA HIS A 50 -4.39 4.27 11.23
C HIS A 50 -4.84 5.23 12.35
N LYS A 51 -4.32 6.46 12.38
CA LYS A 51 -4.66 7.45 13.40
C LYS A 51 -5.89 8.30 13.04
N HIS A 52 -6.13 8.54 11.76
CA HIS A 52 -7.11 9.52 11.30
C HIS A 52 -8.32 8.94 10.57
N LEU A 53 -8.22 7.72 10.02
CA LEU A 53 -9.30 7.09 9.26
C LEU A 53 -9.82 5.81 9.91
N PRO A 54 -11.14 5.54 9.75
CA PRO A 54 -11.74 4.26 10.08
C PRO A 54 -11.16 3.18 9.16
N GLU A 55 -11.19 1.92 9.62
CA GLU A 55 -10.55 0.79 8.92
C GLU A 55 -10.99 0.66 7.46
N GLU A 56 -12.26 0.91 7.20
CA GLU A 56 -12.91 0.87 5.88
C GLU A 56 -12.36 1.87 4.85
N GLU A 57 -11.75 2.97 5.31
CA GLU A 57 -11.17 4.00 4.44
C GLU A 57 -9.63 3.91 4.34
N ARG A 58 -9.02 2.93 5.02
CA ARG A 58 -7.55 2.77 5.02
C ARG A 58 -7.06 2.13 3.73
N THR A 59 -5.86 2.52 3.31
CA THR A 59 -5.22 1.91 2.15
C THR A 59 -4.96 0.43 2.42
N GLY A 60 -5.40 -0.43 1.51
CA GLY A 60 -5.28 -1.89 1.65
C GLY A 60 -6.40 -2.55 2.46
N TYR A 61 -7.44 -1.79 2.84
CA TYR A 61 -8.67 -2.39 3.34
C TYR A 61 -9.31 -3.28 2.26
N ILE A 62 -9.67 -4.49 2.64
CA ILE A 62 -10.40 -5.44 1.81
C ILE A 62 -11.60 -5.84 2.65
N ASP A 63 -12.80 -5.41 2.23
CA ASP A 63 -14.04 -5.94 2.80
C ASP A 63 -14.12 -7.42 2.42
N ARG A 64 -13.89 -8.29 3.40
CA ARG A 64 -13.91 -9.74 3.21
C ARG A 64 -15.34 -10.30 3.22
N GLY A 65 -16.36 -9.44 3.34
CA GLY A 65 -17.76 -9.82 3.46
C GLY A 65 -18.03 -10.67 4.70
N THR A 66 -19.29 -11.10 4.84
CA THR A 66 -19.61 -12.26 5.67
C THR A 66 -19.31 -13.48 4.82
N LYS A 67 -18.23 -14.21 5.12
CA LYS A 67 -18.04 -15.51 4.51
C LYS A 67 -19.23 -16.38 4.90
N GLU A 68 -20.02 -16.82 3.93
CA GLU A 68 -20.93 -17.93 4.18
C GLU A 68 -20.08 -19.15 4.59
N GLU A 69 -20.56 -19.95 5.54
CA GLU A 69 -19.86 -21.16 6.00
C GLU A 69 -19.56 -22.07 4.80
N GLY A 70 -18.32 -22.02 4.28
CA GLY A 70 -17.90 -22.81 3.11
C GLY A 70 -17.04 -22.10 2.07
N GLU A 71 -16.86 -20.77 2.11
CA GLU A 71 -15.91 -20.08 1.22
C GLU A 71 -14.44 -20.25 1.69
N GLU A 72 -13.90 -21.43 1.39
CA GLU A 72 -12.48 -21.72 1.41
C GLU A 72 -11.83 -21.12 0.15
N CYS A 73 -10.79 -20.29 0.33
CA CYS A 73 -10.01 -19.82 -0.81
C CYS A 73 -9.38 -21.03 -1.49
N ASP A 74 -9.74 -21.27 -2.76
CA ASP A 74 -9.20 -22.37 -3.58
C ASP A 74 -7.67 -22.33 -3.54
N SER A 75 -7.09 -23.23 -2.74
CA SER A 75 -5.65 -23.41 -2.61
C SER A 75 -5.15 -24.24 -3.80
N HIS A 76 -5.50 -23.83 -5.01
CA HIS A 76 -4.95 -24.41 -6.22
C HIS A 76 -3.45 -24.13 -6.22
N GLU A 77 -2.66 -25.11 -5.78
CA GLU A 77 -1.27 -25.21 -6.20
C GLU A 77 -1.28 -25.24 -7.73
N PRO A 78 -0.69 -24.24 -8.41
CA PRO A 78 -0.64 -24.29 -9.86
C PRO A 78 0.24 -25.49 -10.24
N GLU A 79 -0.37 -26.54 -10.78
CA GLU A 79 0.38 -27.63 -11.40
C GLU A 79 1.21 -27.05 -12.56
N ILE A 80 2.50 -26.83 -12.33
CA ILE A 80 3.43 -26.34 -13.35
C ILE A 80 3.63 -27.47 -14.36
N LYS A 81 2.79 -27.52 -15.40
CA LYS A 81 2.97 -28.41 -16.53
C LYS A 81 4.06 -27.84 -17.44
N PRO A 82 5.16 -28.58 -17.70
CA PRO A 82 6.24 -28.05 -18.52
C PRO A 82 5.73 -27.77 -19.93
N ILE A 83 5.89 -26.53 -20.38
CA ILE A 83 5.55 -26.10 -21.73
C ILE A 83 6.51 -26.81 -22.70
N ARG A 84 5.99 -27.73 -23.51
CA ARG A 84 6.75 -28.27 -24.65
C ARG A 84 6.72 -27.26 -25.78
N PHE A 85 7.85 -26.61 -26.01
CA PHE A 85 8.10 -25.91 -27.27
C PHE A 85 8.29 -26.97 -28.35
N ILE A 86 7.45 -26.93 -29.40
CA ILE A 86 7.62 -27.71 -30.63
C ILE A 86 8.15 -26.80 -31.72
#